data_AF-F1AC80-F1
#
_entry.id   AF-F1AC80-F1
#
_cell.length_a   1.000
_cell.length_b   1.000
_cell.length_c   1.000
_cell.angle_alpha   90.00
_cell.angle_beta   90.00
_cell.angle_gamma   90.00
#
_symmetry.space_group_name_H-M   'P 1'
#
loop_
_entity.id
_entity.type
_entity.pdbx_description
1 polymer ?
#
loop_
_entity_poly.entity_id
_entity_poly.type
_entity_poly.pdbx_seq_one_letter_code
_entity_poly.pdbx_strand_id
1 'polypeptide(L)' 'AAAVVKQEGGDNDLLARVQADPYFTPILGQLDSLLDPKTFIGRAPQQVTRFLSEEVRPVLDPYKSKMDV' A
#
# COMPACT_ATOMS: atom_id res chain seq x y z
N ALA A 1 -6.11 13.10 -15.67
CA ALA A 1 -5.30 12.09 -14.97
C ALA A 1 -4.22 11.45 -15.85
N ALA A 2 -4.47 10.33 -16.58
CA ALA A 2 -3.35 9.52 -17.11
C ALA A 2 -2.40 10.24 -18.10
N ALA A 3 -2.92 11.07 -19.01
CA ALA A 3 -2.07 11.86 -19.92
C ALA A 3 -1.31 12.97 -19.18
N VAL A 4 -2.00 13.73 -18.31
CA VAL A 4 -1.40 14.81 -17.47
C VAL A 4 -0.24 14.29 -16.62
N VAL A 5 -0.40 13.13 -15.98
CA VAL A 5 0.67 12.54 -15.17
C VAL A 5 1.80 11.99 -16.04
N LYS A 6 1.47 11.24 -17.11
CA LYS A 6 2.48 10.48 -17.87
C LYS A 6 3.23 11.29 -18.93
N GLN A 7 2.59 12.30 -19.51
CA GLN A 7 3.14 13.08 -20.62
C GLN A 7 3.59 14.47 -20.18
N GLU A 8 2.86 15.07 -19.24
CA GLU A 8 3.13 16.46 -18.79
C GLU A 8 3.88 16.50 -17.46
N GLY A 9 4.03 15.35 -16.78
CA GLY A 9 4.70 15.25 -15.47
C GLY A 9 3.96 15.96 -14.33
N GLY A 10 2.68 16.26 -14.54
CA GLY A 10 1.84 16.94 -13.54
C GLY A 10 1.26 15.99 -12.50
N ASP A 11 0.62 16.58 -11.47
CA ASP A 11 -0.04 15.83 -10.41
C ASP A 11 -1.27 15.05 -10.91
N ASN A 12 -1.60 13.95 -10.21
CA ASN A 12 -2.80 13.18 -10.52
C ASN A 12 -4.05 13.85 -9.95
N ASP A 13 -4.91 14.33 -10.84
CA ASP A 13 -6.12 15.09 -10.50
C ASP A 13 -7.40 14.25 -10.42
N LEU A 14 -7.31 12.91 -10.47
CA LEU A 14 -8.50 12.04 -10.50
C LEU A 14 -9.45 12.28 -9.32
N LEU A 15 -8.90 12.40 -8.11
CA LEU A 15 -9.72 12.60 -6.90
C LEU A 15 -10.44 13.95 -6.91
N ALA A 16 -9.77 15.01 -7.38
CA ALA A 16 -10.40 16.33 -7.52
C ALA A 16 -11.57 16.28 -8.51
N ARG A 17 -11.44 15.52 -9.61
CA ARG A 17 -12.53 15.32 -10.58
C ARG A 17 -13.70 14.54 -9.97
N VAL A 18 -13.42 13.47 -9.22
CA VAL A 18 -14.44 12.67 -8.53
C VAL A 18 -15.21 13.51 -7.50
N GLN A 19 -14.52 14.37 -6.74
CA GLN A 19 -15.14 15.25 -5.76
C GLN A 19 -16.01 16.35 -6.39
N ALA A 20 -15.66 16.81 -7.58
CA ALA A 20 -16.37 17.88 -8.29
C ALA A 20 -17.60 17.40 -9.09
N ASP A 21 -17.73 16.09 -9.36
CA ASP A 21 -18.80 15.54 -10.18
C ASP A 21 -20.01 15.10 -9.31
N PRO A 22 -21.20 15.70 -9.50
CA PRO A 22 -22.42 15.38 -8.73
C PRO A 22 -22.81 13.91 -8.75
N TYR A 23 -22.42 13.15 -9.78
CA TYR A 23 -22.66 11.72 -9.86
C TYR A 23 -22.11 10.96 -8.63
N PHE A 24 -20.97 11.40 -8.09
CA PHE A 24 -20.30 10.74 -6.96
C PHE A 24 -20.76 11.24 -5.58
N THR A 25 -21.73 12.16 -5.50
CA THR A 25 -22.28 12.68 -4.24
C THR A 25 -22.54 11.59 -3.17
N PRO A 26 -23.11 10.41 -3.50
CA PRO A 26 -23.38 9.37 -2.49
C PRO A 26 -22.13 8.77 -1.83
N ILE A 27 -20.96 8.84 -2.45
CA ILE A 27 -19.72 8.21 -1.96
C ILE A 27 -18.71 9.19 -1.38
N LEU A 28 -18.92 10.51 -1.50
CA LEU A 28 -17.93 11.53 -1.11
C LEU A 28 -17.50 11.39 0.36
N GLY A 29 -18.44 11.09 1.26
CA GLY A 29 -18.15 10.87 2.69
C GLY A 29 -17.38 9.58 3.01
N GLN A 30 -17.15 8.71 2.03
CA GLN A 30 -16.42 7.44 2.19
C GLN A 30 -15.02 7.47 1.56
N LEU A 31 -14.68 8.52 0.81
CA LEU A 31 -13.45 8.57 0.03
C LEU A 31 -12.20 8.38 0.89
N ASP A 32 -12.12 9.01 2.07
CA ASP A 32 -10.96 8.87 2.97
C ASP A 32 -10.75 7.41 3.41
N SER A 33 -11.83 6.70 3.73
CA SER A 33 -11.75 5.27 4.09
C SER A 33 -11.39 4.40 2.89
N LEU A 34 -11.93 4.70 1.71
CA LEU A 34 -11.67 3.92 0.50
C LEU A 34 -10.22 4.09 0.01
N LEU A 35 -9.56 5.18 0.38
CA LEU A 35 -8.20 5.51 -0.04
C LEU A 35 -7.14 5.18 1.01
N ASP A 36 -7.49 4.56 2.15
CA ASP A 36 -6.52 4.14 3.15
C ASP A 36 -5.54 3.12 2.53
N PRO A 37 -4.24 3.47 2.36
CA PRO A 37 -3.26 2.59 1.72
C PRO A 37 -3.11 1.23 2.42
N LYS A 38 -3.40 1.16 3.72
CA LYS A 38 -3.32 -0.09 4.49
C LYS A 38 -4.35 -1.13 4.04
N THR A 39 -5.42 -0.71 3.37
CA THR A 39 -6.42 -1.63 2.84
C THR A 39 -6.00 -2.25 1.50
N PHE A 40 -4.97 -1.70 0.83
CA PHE A 40 -4.48 -2.14 -0.48
C PHE A 40 -3.29 -3.11 -0.43
N ILE A 41 -2.74 -3.40 0.75
CA ILE A 41 -1.55 -4.26 0.90
C ILE A 41 -1.89 -5.75 1.10
N GLY A 42 -3.17 -6.11 1.08
CA GLY A 42 -3.63 -7.50 1.17
C GLY A 42 -3.03 -8.26 2.35
N ARG A 43 -2.42 -9.42 2.09
CA ARG A 43 -1.81 -10.28 3.11
C ARG A 43 -0.30 -10.05 3.32
N ALA A 44 0.25 -8.96 2.78
CA ALA A 44 1.70 -8.72 2.85
C ALA A 44 2.26 -8.79 4.29
N PRO A 45 1.61 -8.20 5.32
CA PRO A 45 2.13 -8.30 6.69
C PRO A 45 2.17 -9.75 7.22
N GLN A 46 1.13 -10.54 6.96
CA GLN A 46 1.05 -11.93 7.40
C GLN A 46 2.03 -12.81 6.63
N GLN A 47 2.21 -12.56 5.33
CA GLN A 47 3.17 -13.26 4.49
C GLN A 47 4.60 -13.05 4.99
N VAL A 48 4.99 -11.79 5.25
CA VAL A 48 6.32 -11.45 5.78
C VAL A 48 6.53 -12.08 7.15
N THR A 49 5.55 -11.95 8.05
CA THR A 49 5.63 -12.53 9.40
C THR A 49 5.86 -14.05 9.34
N ARG A 50 5.06 -14.74 8.53
CA ARG A 50 5.13 -16.20 8.35
C ARG A 50 6.47 -16.62 7.76
N PHE A 51 6.91 -15.97 6.68
CA PHE A 51 8.18 -16.28 6.03
C PHE A 51 9.35 -16.11 6.99
N LEU A 52 9.38 -15.00 7.73
CA LEU A 52 10.42 -14.75 8.72
C LEU A 52 10.42 -15.81 9.83
N SER A 53 9.25 -16.24 10.30
CA SER A 53 9.15 -17.22 11.40
C SER A 53 9.43 -18.66 10.99
N GLU A 54 8.87 -19.10 9.86
CA GLU A 54 8.87 -20.51 9.44
C GLU A 54 10.10 -20.88 8.60
N GLU A 55 10.67 -19.92 7.87
CA GLU A 55 11.73 -20.20 6.90
C GLU A 55 13.04 -19.51 7.27
N VAL A 56 13.02 -18.21 7.57
CA VAL A 56 14.26 -17.45 7.82
C VAL A 56 14.86 -17.76 9.18
N ARG A 57 14.10 -17.60 10.27
CA ARG A 57 14.61 -17.79 11.64
C ARG A 57 15.24 -19.16 11.87
N PRO A 58 14.67 -20.30 11.41
CA PRO A 58 15.30 -21.61 11.58
C PRO A 58 16.66 -21.72 10.90
N VAL A 59 16.82 -21.12 9.72
CA VAL A 59 18.08 -21.15 8.96
C VAL A 59 19.15 -20.28 9.61
N LEU A 60 18.75 -19.19 10.27
CA LEU A 60 19.67 -18.29 10.97
C LEU A 60 20.05 -18.76 12.37
N ASP A 61 19.29 -19.68 12.97
CA ASP A 61 19.49 -20.17 14.34
C ASP A 61 20.93 -20.66 14.62
N PRO A 62 21.59 -21.44 13.73
CA PRO A 62 22.97 -21.90 13.94
C PRO A 62 24.01 -20.77 13.94
N TYR A 63 23.67 -19.60 13.41
CA TYR A 63 24.57 -18.47 13.24
C TYR A 63 24.35 -17.38 14.30
N LYS A 64 23.41 -17.56 15.24
CA LYS A 64 23.06 -16.55 16.26
C LYS A 64 24.28 -15.98 16.99
N SER A 65 25.25 -16.81 17.37
CA SER A 65 26.47 -16.36 18.08
C SER A 65 27.41 -15.50 17.25
N LYS A 66 27.19 -15.38 15.93
CA LYS A 66 27.99 -14.59 15.00
C LYS A 66 27.24 -13.34 14.49
N MET A 67 26.05 -13.05 15.02
CA MET A 67 25.24 -11.91 14.57
C MET A 67 25.48 -10.61 15.36
N ASP A 68 26.11 -10.68 16.54
CA ASP A 68 26.45 -9.53 17.38
C ASP A 68 27.86 -8.98 17.10
N VAL A 69 28.34 -9.07 15.85
CA VAL A 69 29.65 -8.54 15.42
C VAL A 69 29.54 -7.06 15.06
#